data_AF-A0A2L2Z508-F1
#
_entry.id   AF-A0A2L2Z508-F1
#
_cell.length_a   1.000
_cell.length_b   1.000
_cell.length_c   1.000
_cell.angle_alpha   90.00
_cell.angle_beta   90.00
_cell.angle_gamma   90.00
#
_symmetry.space_group_name_H-M   'P 1'
#
loop_
_entity.id
_entity.type
_entity.pdbx_description
1 polymer ?
#
loop_
_entity_poly.entity_id
_entity_poly.type
_entity_poly.pdbx_seq_one_letter_code
_entity_poly.pdbx_strand_id
1 'polypeptide(L)'
;AGAIDSHVHFICPQLVEHAIASGITTLVGGGTGPATGTRATTCSPGPYHIRFTIEATDEFPMNFGFTGKGNTSDEKDLSNVLVE
;
A
#
# COMPACT_ATOMS: atom_id res chain seq x y z
N ALA A 1 -21.09 4.65 7.81
CA ALA A 1 -19.62 4.65 8.00
C ALA A 1 -18.96 4.82 6.65
N GLY A 2 -17.71 5.27 6.59
CA GLY A 2 -16.93 5.26 5.34
C GLY A 2 -16.52 3.83 4.97
N ALA A 3 -16.41 3.55 3.67
CA ALA A 3 -16.04 2.22 3.19
C ALA A 3 -14.54 1.95 3.41
N ILE A 4 -14.21 0.66 3.59
CA ILE A 4 -12.84 0.17 3.72
C ILE A 4 -12.57 -0.74 2.53
N ASP A 5 -11.59 -0.38 1.71
CA ASP A 5 -11.07 -1.26 0.66
C ASP A 5 -9.76 -1.88 1.15
N SER A 6 -9.75 -3.21 1.26
CA SER A 6 -8.60 -3.97 1.76
C SER A 6 -7.82 -4.71 0.67
N HIS A 7 -8.05 -4.39 -0.60
CA HIS A 7 -7.34 -4.99 -1.74
C HIS A 7 -6.89 -3.90 -2.72
N VAL A 8 -6.07 -2.97 -2.25
CA VAL A 8 -5.65 -1.82 -3.05
C VAL A 8 -4.28 -2.06 -3.67
N HIS A 9 -4.19 -1.88 -4.99
CA HIS A 9 -2.91 -1.75 -5.68
C HIS A 9 -2.54 -0.28 -5.81
N PHE A 10 -1.50 0.17 -5.12
CA PHE A 10 -1.05 1.58 -5.16
C PHE A 10 -0.26 1.90 -6.45
N ILE A 11 -0.97 1.82 -7.60
CA ILE A 11 -0.41 2.00 -8.95
C ILE A 11 -0.18 3.47 -9.27
N CYS A 12 -1.08 4.36 -8.84
CA CYS A 12 -1.02 5.79 -9.12
C CYS A 12 -1.81 6.59 -8.06
N PRO A 13 -1.46 7.85 -7.78
CA PRO A 13 -2.13 8.66 -6.76
C PRO A 13 -3.57 9.03 -7.13
N GLN A 14 -3.93 9.06 -8.41
CA GLN A 14 -5.28 9.42 -8.88
C GLN A 14 -6.36 8.48 -8.32
N LEU A 15 -6.01 7.23 -7.99
CA LEU A 15 -6.96 6.28 -7.38
C LEU A 15 -7.51 6.79 -6.04
N VAL A 16 -6.76 7.62 -5.31
CA VAL A 16 -7.17 8.16 -4.01
C VAL A 16 -8.37 9.09 -4.16
N GLU A 17 -8.36 9.96 -5.17
CA GLU A 17 -9.48 10.85 -5.49
C GLU A 17 -10.72 10.06 -5.91
N HIS A 18 -10.55 8.99 -6.70
CA HIS A 18 -11.65 8.10 -7.07
C HIS A 18 -12.22 7.35 -5.86
N ALA A 19 -11.36 6.86 -4.97
CA ALA A 19 -11.76 6.15 -3.76
C ALA A 19 -12.60 7.06 -2.85
N ILE A 20 -12.10 8.25 -2.51
CA ILE A 20 -12.83 9.17 -1.61
C ILE A 20 -14.14 9.67 -2.23
N ALA A 21 -14.15 9.94 -3.55
CA ALA A 21 -15.38 10.31 -4.26
C ALA A 21 -16.44 9.21 -4.26
N SER A 22 -16.02 7.93 -4.18
CA SER A 22 -16.92 6.77 -4.07
C SER A 22 -17.37 6.44 -2.63
N GLY A 23 -16.87 7.18 -1.64
CA GLY A 23 -17.19 6.96 -0.22
C GLY A 23 -16.25 5.99 0.51
N ILE A 24 -15.13 5.59 -0.11
CA ILE A 24 -14.05 4.85 0.56
C ILE A 24 -13.21 5.84 1.36
N THR A 25 -12.98 5.53 2.64
CA THR A 25 -12.20 6.37 3.56
C THR A 25 -10.94 5.68 4.07
N THR A 26 -10.74 4.40 3.71
CA THR A 26 -9.58 3.61 4.15
C THR A 26 -9.12 2.69 3.04
N LEU A 27 -7.84 2.77 2.72
CA LEU A 27 -7.18 1.96 1.69
C LEU A 27 -6.12 1.09 2.35
N VAL A 28 -6.28 -0.24 2.26
CA VAL A 28 -5.29 -1.22 2.70
C VAL A 28 -4.82 -2.02 1.50
N GLY A 29 -3.51 -2.10 1.30
CA GLY A 29 -2.96 -2.66 0.08
C GLY A 29 -1.45 -2.53 -0.01
N GLY A 30 -0.89 -2.55 -1.22
CA GLY A 30 0.55 -2.43 -1.42
C GLY A 30 0.89 -1.96 -2.83
N GLY A 31 2.07 -1.38 -2.98
CA GLY A 31 2.53 -0.88 -4.27
C GLY A 31 3.57 0.22 -4.17
N THR A 32 4.30 0.40 -5.28
CA THR A 32 5.34 1.42 -5.45
C THR A 32 5.14 2.21 -6.75
N GLY A 33 3.89 2.48 -7.10
CA GLY A 33 3.53 3.10 -8.38
C GLY A 33 3.40 2.09 -9.52
N PRO A 34 3.58 2.48 -10.80
CA PRO A 34 3.20 1.68 -11.96
C PRO A 34 4.17 0.54 -12.31
N ALA A 35 4.98 0.09 -11.35
CA ALA A 35 5.87 -1.06 -11.49
C ALA A 35 5.10 -2.35 -11.78
N THR A 36 5.70 -3.27 -12.54
CA THR A 36 5.10 -4.57 -12.87
C THR A 36 4.65 -5.35 -11.63
N GLY A 37 5.45 -5.29 -10.55
CA GLY A 37 5.11 -5.91 -9.27
C GLY A 37 3.80 -5.36 -8.68
N THR A 38 3.67 -4.03 -8.60
CA THR A 38 2.45 -3.37 -8.10
C THR A 38 1.23 -3.67 -8.96
N ARG A 39 1.39 -3.72 -10.29
CA ARG A 39 0.29 -4.03 -11.21
C ARG A 39 -0.23 -5.47 -11.07
N ALA A 40 0.58 -6.36 -10.50
CA ALA A 40 0.25 -7.76 -10.33
C ALA A 40 -0.11 -8.12 -8.87
N THR A 41 0.47 -7.42 -7.90
CA THR A 41 0.41 -7.78 -6.47
C THR A 41 0.22 -6.55 -5.60
N THR A 42 -0.54 -6.67 -4.51
CA THR A 42 -0.65 -5.67 -3.45
C THR A 42 0.56 -5.78 -2.53
N CYS A 43 1.76 -5.43 -3.02
CA CYS A 43 2.98 -5.56 -2.23
C CYS A 43 3.87 -4.32 -2.38
N SER A 44 4.26 -3.72 -1.25
CA SER A 44 5.37 -2.77 -1.15
C SER A 44 6.63 -3.55 -0.70
N PRO A 45 7.57 -3.88 -1.61
CA PRO A 45 8.56 -4.92 -1.36
C PRO A 45 9.76 -4.39 -0.56
N GLY A 46 9.60 -4.26 0.76
CA GLY A 46 10.69 -3.95 1.68
C GLY A 46 10.55 -2.62 2.42
N PRO A 47 11.38 -2.40 3.45
CA PRO A 47 11.25 -1.27 4.38
C PRO A 47 11.42 0.09 3.69
N TYR A 48 12.36 0.21 2.73
CA TYR A 48 12.54 1.42 1.92
C TYR A 48 11.24 1.79 1.19
N HIS A 49 10.63 0.84 0.49
CA HIS A 49 9.40 1.07 -0.28
C HIS A 49 8.21 1.44 0.62
N ILE A 50 8.07 0.77 1.77
CA ILE A 50 7.02 1.08 2.74
C ILE A 50 7.20 2.51 3.26
N ARG A 51 8.41 2.90 3.65
CA ARG A 51 8.71 4.27 4.10
C ARG A 51 8.30 5.32 3.06
N PHE A 52 8.69 5.18 1.80
CA PHE A 52 8.29 6.15 0.77
C PHE A 52 6.80 6.15 0.50
N THR A 53 6.12 5.01 0.65
CA THR A 53 4.66 4.97 0.45
C THR A 53 3.96 5.70 1.60
N ILE A 54 4.42 5.54 2.84
CA ILE A 54 3.94 6.32 4.00
C ILE A 54 4.15 7.81 3.75
N GLU A 55 5.39 8.23 3.44
CA GLU A 55 5.72 9.64 3.16
C GLU A 55 4.89 10.21 1.99
N ALA A 56 4.68 9.44 0.92
CA ALA A 56 3.89 9.86 -0.24
C ALA A 56 2.38 9.99 0.04
N THR A 57 1.89 9.40 1.13
CA THR A 57 0.46 9.44 1.49
C THR A 57 0.11 10.40 2.61
N ASP A 58 1.10 11.04 3.24
CA ASP A 58 0.93 11.84 4.46
C ASP A 58 0.00 13.07 4.26
N GLU A 59 -0.09 13.58 3.02
CA GLU A 59 -0.94 14.72 2.69
C GLU A 59 -2.39 14.34 2.29
N PHE A 60 -2.68 13.05 2.07
CA PHE A 60 -4.03 12.64 1.67
C PHE A 60 -4.97 12.53 2.88
N PRO A 61 -6.21 13.06 2.79
CA PRO A 61 -7.18 13.02 3.88
C PRO A 61 -7.89 11.66 3.99
N MET A 62 -7.13 10.57 4.10
CA MET A 62 -7.63 9.19 4.14
C MET A 62 -6.78 8.34 5.09
N ASN A 63 -7.32 7.21 5.54
CA ASN A 63 -6.53 6.23 6.29
C ASN A 63 -5.83 5.26 5.32
N PHE A 64 -4.58 4.90 5.62
CA PHE A 64 -3.79 3.99 4.80
C PHE A 64 -3.24 2.82 5.61
N GLY A 65 -3.16 1.64 4.99
CA GLY A 65 -2.44 0.48 5.48
C GLY A 65 -1.62 -0.16 4.37
N PHE A 66 -0.35 -0.46 4.63
CA PHE A 66 0.58 -0.99 3.64
C PHE A 66 0.98 -2.43 3.94
N THR A 67 1.03 -3.25 2.90
CA THR A 67 1.34 -4.67 2.96
C THR A 67 2.68 -4.96 2.30
N GLY A 68 3.51 -5.74 2.99
CA GLY A 68 4.78 -6.24 2.48
C GLY A 68 4.61 -7.40 1.50
N LYS A 69 5.73 -7.91 1.00
CA LYS A 69 5.73 -9.15 0.21
C LYS A 69 5.86 -10.35 1.14
N GLY A 70 4.78 -11.13 1.28
CA GLY A 70 4.76 -12.33 2.12
C GLY A 70 5.35 -13.60 1.47
N ASN A 71 5.79 -13.53 0.21
CA ASN A 71 6.36 -14.69 -0.48
C ASN A 71 7.85 -14.83 -0.20
N THR A 72 8.19 -15.66 0.78
CA THR A 72 9.55 -16.09 1.13
C THR A 72 9.51 -17.48 1.76
N SER A 73 10.67 -18.16 1.81
CA SER A 73 10.87 -19.41 2.54
C SER A 73 11.67 -19.21 3.84
N ASP A 74 12.09 -17.98 4.16
CA ASP A 74 12.79 -17.62 5.40
C ASP A 74 11.98 -16.54 6.16
N GLU A 75 11.62 -16.83 7.40
CA GLU A 75 10.85 -15.91 8.26
C GLU A 75 11.56 -14.57 8.50
N LYS A 76 12.90 -14.54 8.44
CA LYS A 76 13.69 -13.31 8.62
C LYS A 76 13.40 -12.27 7.54
N ASP A 77 13.01 -12.71 6.34
CA ASP A 77 12.64 -11.81 5.25
C ASP A 77 11.25 -11.19 5.46
N LEU A 78 10.41 -11.73 6.35
CA LEU A 78 9.13 -11.13 6.71
C LEU A 78 9.30 -10.00 7.73
N SER A 79 10.13 -10.21 8.77
CA SER A 79 10.34 -9.23 9.83
C SER A 79 11.04 -7.97 9.34
N ASN A 80 12.01 -8.09 8.44
CA ASN A 80 12.74 -6.94 7.88
C ASN A 80 11.84 -6.00 7.05
N VAL A 81 10.67 -6.46 6.62
CA VAL A 81 9.70 -5.68 5.85
C VAL A 81 8.75 -4.90 6.78
N LEU A 82 8.65 -5.24 8.07
CA LEU A 82 7.63 -4.73 8.99
C LEU A 82 8.02 -3.49 9.80
N VAL A 83 9.05 -2.75 9.39
CA VAL A 83 9.57 -1.51 10.03
C VAL A 83 10.57 -1.80 11.16
N GLU A 84 11.76 -1.19 11.06
CA GLU A 84 12.61 -0.81 12.22
C GLU A 84 12.13 0.54 12.77
#